data_AF-A9UTS8-F1
#
_entry.id   AF-A9UTS8-F1
#
_cell.length_a   1.000
_cell.length_b   1.000
_cell.length_c   1.000
_cell.angle_alpha   90.00
_cell.angle_beta   90.00
_cell.angle_gamma   90.00
#
_symmetry.space_group_name_H-M   'P 1'
#
loop_
_entity.id
_entity.type
_entity.pdbx_description
1 polymer ?
#
loop_
_entity_poly.entity_id
_entity_poly.type
_entity_poly.pdbx_seq_one_letter_code
_entity_poly.pdbx_strand_id
1 'polypeptide(L)'
;MASHQYTNLAACQNTRKVYYDVIEDTIENMRQPLLDDGMDMTSIDRLKEVWLENLIREDVFAPYVPAGSEATSQSTAQVDGPSDADEGEEAAENEDEDDDDDDDDDEEGSFHTANSLLCFYDRVSKTKGAYKCALRNAVLTVDRKSYVFSKIQAELKW
;
A
#
# COMPACT_ATOMS: atom_id res chain seq x y z
N MET A 1 -10.72 19.09 -9.27
CA MET A 1 -9.90 18.26 -8.37
C MET A 1 -10.68 17.11 -7.73
N ALA A 2 -12.00 17.22 -7.47
CA ALA A 2 -12.80 16.14 -6.87
C ALA A 2 -12.84 14.83 -7.69
N SER A 3 -12.85 14.89 -9.03
CA SER A 3 -12.99 13.70 -9.89
C SER A 3 -11.86 12.67 -9.74
N HIS A 4 -10.63 13.09 -9.44
CA HIS A 4 -9.49 12.17 -9.31
C HIS A 4 -9.49 11.42 -7.96
N GLN A 5 -10.10 12.01 -6.92
CA GLN A 5 -10.20 11.37 -5.60
C GLN A 5 -11.25 10.25 -5.59
N TYR A 6 -12.41 10.44 -6.24
CA TYR A 6 -13.45 9.42 -6.34
C TYR A 6 -13.01 8.20 -7.17
N THR A 7 -12.23 8.41 -8.24
CA THR A 7 -11.68 7.31 -9.04
C THR A 7 -10.66 6.47 -8.27
N ASN A 8 -9.89 7.09 -7.38
CA ASN A 8 -8.89 6.39 -6.56
C ASN A 8 -9.57 5.52 -5.49
N LEU A 9 -10.62 6.03 -4.82
CA LEU A 9 -11.37 5.25 -3.81
C LEU A 9 -12.10 4.04 -4.41
N ALA A 10 -12.79 4.20 -5.53
CA ALA A 10 -13.50 3.10 -6.19
C ALA A 10 -12.53 2.01 -6.69
N ALA A 11 -11.36 2.41 -7.22
CA ALA A 11 -10.32 1.47 -7.61
C ALA A 11 -9.79 0.68 -6.42
N CYS A 12 -9.53 1.35 -5.29
CA CYS A 12 -9.09 0.71 -4.04
C CYS A 12 -10.13 -0.30 -3.51
N GLN A 13 -11.42 0.05 -3.54
CA GLN A 13 -12.51 -0.86 -3.17
C GLN A 13 -12.57 -2.08 -4.09
N ASN A 14 -12.39 -1.88 -5.40
CA ASN A 14 -12.40 -2.99 -6.36
C ASN A 14 -11.20 -3.93 -6.16
N THR A 15 -9.98 -3.39 -6.00
CA THR A 15 -8.79 -4.19 -5.66
C THR A 15 -9.06 -5.01 -4.40
N ARG A 16 -9.55 -4.36 -3.34
CA ARG A 16 -9.87 -5.03 -2.09
C ARG A 16 -10.86 -6.18 -2.28
N LYS A 17 -11.94 -5.94 -3.02
CA LYS A 17 -12.96 -6.96 -3.33
C LYS A 17 -12.35 -8.16 -4.06
N VAL A 18 -11.51 -7.93 -5.07
CA VAL A 18 -10.85 -9.01 -5.82
C VAL A 18 -9.99 -9.88 -4.90
N TYR A 19 -9.22 -9.27 -4.00
CA TYR A 19 -8.41 -10.03 -3.03
C TYR A 19 -9.29 -10.85 -2.08
N TYR A 20 -10.37 -10.27 -1.54
CA TYR A 20 -11.31 -11.02 -0.71
C TYR A 20 -11.93 -12.20 -1.46
N ASP A 21 -12.44 -11.98 -2.68
CA ASP A 21 -13.08 -13.02 -3.47
C ASP A 21 -12.12 -14.19 -3.73
N VAL A 22 -10.84 -13.91 -4.03
CA VAL A 22 -9.81 -14.94 -4.23
C VAL A 22 -9.53 -15.71 -2.94
N ILE A 23 -9.47 -15.03 -1.79
CA ILE A 23 -9.22 -15.68 -0.50
C ILE A 23 -10.37 -16.59 -0.12
N GLU A 24 -11.61 -16.12 -0.28
CA GLU A 24 -12.82 -16.93 -0.03
C GLU A 24 -12.83 -18.18 -0.91
N ASP A 25 -12.65 -18.02 -2.22
CA ASP A 25 -12.63 -19.13 -3.17
C ASP A 25 -11.50 -20.12 -2.85
N THR A 26 -10.31 -19.61 -2.51
CA THR A 26 -9.15 -20.43 -2.15
C THR A 26 -9.43 -21.23 -0.86
N ILE A 27 -9.97 -20.60 0.17
CA ILE A 27 -10.30 -21.27 1.44
C ILE A 27 -11.43 -22.28 1.24
N GLU A 28 -12.45 -21.97 0.44
CA GLU A 28 -13.55 -22.88 0.14
C GLU A 28 -13.06 -24.11 -0.62
N ASN A 29 -12.25 -23.92 -1.67
CA ASN A 29 -11.70 -25.01 -2.48
C ASN A 29 -10.71 -25.88 -1.70
N MET A 30 -9.99 -25.33 -0.72
CA MET A 30 -9.05 -26.08 0.12
C MET A 30 -9.68 -26.64 1.41
N ARG A 31 -10.93 -26.30 1.73
CA ARG A 31 -11.55 -26.69 3.01
C ARG A 31 -11.59 -28.19 3.22
N GLN A 32 -12.09 -28.95 2.25
CA GLN A 32 -12.21 -30.42 2.38
C GLN A 32 -10.83 -31.11 2.43
N PRO A 33 -9.87 -30.82 1.52
CA PRO A 33 -8.53 -31.37 1.61
C PRO A 33 -7.84 -31.13 2.96
N LEU A 34 -7.98 -29.93 3.54
CA LEU A 34 -7.38 -29.62 4.85
C LEU A 34 -8.04 -30.40 5.99
N LEU A 35 -9.36 -30.59 5.94
CA LEU A 35 -10.07 -31.42 6.92
C LEU A 35 -9.67 -32.90 6.81
N ASP A 36 -9.48 -33.41 5.58
CA ASP A 36 -9.03 -34.78 5.33
C ASP A 36 -7.61 -35.02 5.87
N ASP A 37 -6.75 -34.00 5.84
CA ASP A 37 -5.41 -34.00 6.45
C ASP A 37 -5.44 -33.85 7.98
N GLY A 38 -6.63 -33.70 8.58
CA GLY A 38 -6.83 -33.62 10.03
C GLY A 38 -6.73 -32.21 10.60
N MET A 39 -6.70 -31.16 9.77
CA MET A 39 -6.83 -29.78 10.23
C MET A 39 -8.27 -29.51 10.68
N ASP A 40 -8.46 -28.87 11.83
CA ASP A 40 -9.79 -28.54 12.32
C ASP A 40 -10.35 -27.25 11.69
N MET A 41 -11.68 -27.09 11.75
CA MET A 41 -12.37 -25.94 11.15
C MET A 41 -11.90 -24.59 11.72
N THR A 42 -11.59 -24.53 13.01
CA THR A 42 -11.14 -23.30 13.68
C THR A 42 -9.79 -22.85 13.15
N SER A 43 -8.88 -23.81 12.90
CA SER A 43 -7.58 -23.52 12.30
C SER A 43 -7.70 -23.00 10.87
N ILE A 44 -8.62 -23.56 10.07
CA ILE A 44 -8.91 -23.09 8.70
C ILE A 44 -9.48 -21.67 8.73
N ASP A 45 -10.42 -21.39 9.65
CA ASP A 45 -10.99 -20.06 9.80
C ASP A 45 -9.93 -19.06 10.29
N ARG A 46 -9.02 -19.47 11.18
CA ARG A 46 -7.90 -18.63 11.64
C ARG A 46 -6.90 -18.34 10.52
N LEU A 47 -6.63 -19.29 9.62
CA LEU A 47 -5.79 -19.07 8.44
C LEU A 47 -6.38 -17.94 7.58
N LYS A 48 -7.68 -17.97 7.33
CA LYS A 48 -8.39 -16.92 6.61
C LYS A 48 -8.27 -15.57 7.33
N GLU A 49 -8.52 -15.53 8.62
CA GLU A 49 -8.40 -14.29 9.42
C GLU A 49 -7.00 -13.68 9.33
N VAL A 50 -5.95 -14.47 9.58
CA VAL A 50 -4.57 -14.00 9.58
C VAL A 50 -4.15 -13.51 8.19
N TRP A 51 -4.64 -14.15 7.12
CA TRP A 51 -4.38 -13.69 5.75
C TRP A 51 -5.00 -12.30 5.52
N LEU A 52 -6.24 -12.08 5.94
CA LEU A 52 -6.91 -10.79 5.82
C LEU A 52 -6.27 -9.70 6.70
N GLU A 53 -5.92 -10.04 7.94
CA GLU A 53 -5.22 -9.15 8.87
C GLU A 53 -3.90 -8.67 8.26
N ASN A 54 -3.12 -9.57 7.66
CA ASN A 54 -1.86 -9.21 7.02
C ASN A 54 -2.05 -8.24 5.85
N LEU A 55 -3.06 -8.44 5.00
CA LEU A 55 -3.33 -7.52 3.88
C LEU A 55 -3.75 -6.11 4.35
N ILE A 56 -4.48 -6.04 5.47
CA ILE A 56 -4.88 -4.75 6.06
C ILE A 56 -3.67 -4.08 6.73
N ARG A 57 -2.86 -4.85 7.46
CA ARG A 57 -1.67 -4.35 8.17
C ARG A 57 -0.65 -3.72 7.23
N GLU A 58 -0.44 -4.31 6.06
CA GLU A 58 0.47 -3.78 5.02
C GLU A 58 -0.14 -2.60 4.24
N ASP A 59 -1.36 -2.19 4.57
CA ASP A 59 -2.09 -1.07 3.96
C ASP A 59 -2.12 -1.11 2.42
N VAL A 60 -2.20 -2.33 1.86
CA VAL A 60 -2.03 -2.59 0.43
C VAL A 60 -3.13 -1.96 -0.43
N PHE A 61 -4.28 -1.67 0.18
CA PHE A 61 -5.48 -1.16 -0.50
C PHE A 61 -5.70 0.35 -0.31
N ALA A 62 -4.78 1.07 0.34
CA ALA A 62 -4.93 2.52 0.47
C ALA A 62 -4.75 3.24 -0.88
N PRO A 63 -5.46 4.37 -1.06
CA PRO A 63 -5.24 5.22 -2.22
C PRO A 63 -3.81 5.72 -2.28
N TYR A 64 -3.29 5.89 -3.50
CA TYR A 64 -1.97 6.49 -3.68
C TYR A 64 -1.97 7.93 -3.17
N VAL A 65 -1.02 8.26 -2.29
CA VAL A 65 -0.77 9.62 -1.81
C VAL A 65 0.66 9.99 -2.22
N PRO A 66 0.85 10.90 -3.19
CA PRO A 66 2.18 11.34 -3.58
C PRO A 66 2.87 12.05 -2.41
N ALA A 67 4.17 11.79 -2.24
CA ALA A 67 5.00 12.48 -1.25
C ALA A 67 4.90 14.01 -1.45
N GLY A 68 4.51 14.72 -0.39
CA GLY A 68 4.23 16.17 -0.41
C GLY A 68 2.75 16.54 -0.43
N SER A 69 1.83 15.58 -0.46
CA SER A 69 0.40 15.82 -0.20
C SER A 69 0.04 15.42 1.24
N GLU A 70 0.44 16.25 2.21
CA GLU A 70 -0.07 16.13 3.57
C GLU A 70 -1.57 16.44 3.56
N ALA A 71 -2.39 15.39 3.52
CA ALA A 71 -3.80 15.50 3.88
C ALA A 71 -3.87 15.70 5.40
N THR A 72 -3.84 16.96 5.85
CA THR A 72 -4.15 17.35 7.23
C THR A 72 -5.48 16.73 7.63
N SER A 73 -5.42 15.64 8.38
CA SER A 73 -6.57 15.11 9.11
C SER A 73 -6.81 16.04 10.30
N GLN A 74 -7.70 17.02 10.11
CA GLN A 74 -8.18 17.87 11.20
C GLN A 74 -8.92 16.99 12.21
N SER A 75 -8.23 16.60 13.28
CA SER A 75 -8.87 16.16 14.51
C SER A 75 -9.35 17.41 15.26
N THR A 76 -10.65 17.66 15.20
CA THR A 76 -11.32 18.64 16.07
C THR A 76 -11.61 18.01 17.42
N ALA A 77 -10.90 18.44 18.46
CA ALA A 77 -11.39 18.38 19.84
C ALA A 77 -10.81 19.56 20.62
N GLN A 78 -11.56 20.66 20.63
CA GLN A 78 -11.40 21.74 21.59
C GLN A 78 -11.78 21.22 22.98
N VAL A 79 -10.92 21.40 23.97
CA VAL A 79 -11.34 21.42 25.38
C VAL A 79 -10.66 22.61 26.06
N ASP A 80 -11.50 23.51 26.60
CA ASP A 80 -11.16 24.67 27.42
C ASP A 80 -10.66 24.25 28.81
N GLY A 81 -9.69 25.00 29.37
CA GLY A 81 -9.34 24.93 30.78
C GLY A 81 -8.05 25.69 31.16
N PRO A 82 -8.12 26.84 31.88
CA PRO A 82 -6.96 27.66 32.22
C PRO A 82 -6.43 27.43 33.66
N SER A 83 -5.11 27.58 33.87
CA SER A 83 -4.52 28.15 35.11
C SER A 83 -3.01 28.41 34.98
N ASP A 84 -2.67 29.71 34.97
CA ASP A 84 -1.63 30.46 35.70
C ASP A 84 -0.18 29.96 35.94
N ALA A 85 0.70 30.98 35.84
CA ALA A 85 1.96 31.24 36.57
C ALA A 85 3.31 30.94 35.88
N ASP A 86 3.75 31.91 35.07
CA ASP A 86 4.85 32.86 35.35
C ASP A 86 6.29 32.42 35.73
N GLU A 87 7.22 33.06 35.01
CA GLU A 87 8.61 33.47 35.30
C GLU A 87 9.78 32.45 35.40
N GLY A 88 10.82 32.74 34.60
CA GLY A 88 12.19 32.26 34.81
C GLY A 88 13.04 32.16 33.54
N GLU A 89 13.52 33.31 33.00
CA GLU A 89 14.69 33.37 32.10
C GLU A 89 15.94 32.91 32.86
N GLU A 90 16.84 32.13 32.25
CA GLU A 90 18.29 32.26 32.44
C GLU A 90 19.04 31.59 31.27
N ALA A 91 20.23 32.12 31.02
CA ALA A 91 21.02 32.03 29.81
C ALA A 91 21.89 30.76 29.66
N ALA A 92 22.21 30.48 28.39
CA ALA A 92 23.47 30.00 27.81
C ALA A 92 24.22 28.81 28.44
N GLU A 93 24.51 27.80 27.62
CA GLU A 93 25.85 27.21 27.46
C GLU A 93 25.87 26.36 26.17
N ASN A 94 26.88 26.59 25.32
CA ASN A 94 27.13 25.86 24.07
C ASN A 94 27.95 24.60 24.38
N GLU A 95 27.67 23.48 23.73
CA GLU A 95 28.72 22.51 23.39
C GLU A 95 28.48 22.01 21.96
N ASP A 96 29.40 22.38 21.07
CA ASP A 96 29.57 21.84 19.72
C ASP A 96 29.89 20.33 19.84
N GLU A 97 29.07 19.48 19.24
CA GLU A 97 29.47 18.12 18.88
C GLU A 97 29.16 17.92 17.39
N ASP A 98 30.10 18.40 16.56
CA ASP A 98 30.32 17.87 15.23
C ASP A 98 30.81 16.42 15.36
N ASP A 99 29.90 15.45 15.30
CA ASP A 99 30.24 14.06 14.97
C ASP A 99 29.79 13.82 13.53
N ASP A 100 30.73 14.05 12.61
CA ASP A 100 30.71 13.53 11.23
C ASP A 100 30.81 11.99 11.31
N ASP A 101 29.74 11.32 11.72
CA ASP A 101 29.55 9.90 11.40
C ASP A 101 28.89 9.82 10.03
N ASP A 102 29.76 9.82 9.02
CA ASP A 102 29.52 9.36 7.66
C ASP A 102 29.24 7.84 7.72
N ASP A 103 28.13 7.47 8.37
CA ASP A 103 27.50 6.17 8.18
C ASP A 103 26.90 6.21 6.77
N ASP A 104 27.75 5.89 5.79
CA ASP A 104 27.36 5.16 4.59
C ASP A 104 26.79 3.80 5.06
N ASP A 105 25.65 3.88 5.75
CA ASP A 105 24.74 2.78 5.98
C ASP A 105 24.14 2.52 4.60
N ASP A 106 24.90 1.78 3.79
CA ASP A 106 24.39 1.01 2.67
C ASP A 106 23.11 0.34 3.19
N GLU A 107 21.97 0.95 2.86
CA GLU A 107 20.61 0.65 3.35
C GLU A 107 20.18 -0.73 2.83
N GLU A 108 20.93 -1.79 3.19
CA GLU A 108 20.55 -3.19 3.13
C GLU A 108 19.51 -3.45 4.23
N GLY A 109 18.34 -2.83 4.10
CA GLY A 109 17.31 -2.94 5.11
C GLY A 109 15.92 -2.51 4.68
N SER A 110 15.78 -1.67 3.65
CA SER A 110 14.46 -1.41 3.11
C SER A 110 14.08 -2.52 2.15
N PHE A 111 13.23 -3.44 2.61
CA PHE A 111 12.36 -4.23 1.73
C PHE A 111 11.38 -3.28 1.04
N HIS A 112 11.90 -2.34 0.24
CA HIS A 112 11.12 -1.56 -0.70
C HIS A 112 10.55 -2.59 -1.65
N THR A 113 9.26 -2.92 -1.50
CA THR A 113 8.57 -3.78 -2.46
C THR A 113 8.73 -3.13 -3.81
N ALA A 114 9.51 -3.74 -4.70
CA ALA A 114 9.77 -3.18 -6.01
C ALA A 114 8.45 -2.94 -6.75
N ASN A 115 8.35 -1.78 -7.41
CA ASN A 115 7.21 -1.47 -8.26
C ASN A 115 7.13 -2.53 -9.37
N SER A 116 5.97 -3.19 -9.51
CA SER A 116 5.83 -4.35 -10.40
C SER A 116 4.45 -4.41 -11.05
N LEU A 117 4.38 -4.99 -12.25
CA LEU A 117 3.15 -5.21 -13.01
C LEU A 117 3.09 -6.66 -13.47
N LEU A 118 2.13 -7.43 -12.95
CA LEU A 118 1.83 -8.78 -13.39
C LEU A 118 0.55 -8.75 -14.24
N CYS A 119 0.60 -9.23 -15.47
CA CYS A 119 -0.56 -9.19 -16.38
C CYS A 119 -0.43 -10.20 -17.53
N PHE A 120 -1.51 -10.38 -18.30
CA PHE A 120 -1.46 -10.95 -19.65
C PHE A 120 -1.40 -9.84 -20.70
N TYR A 121 -0.76 -10.12 -21.83
CA TYR A 121 -0.81 -9.23 -23.00
C TYR A 121 -1.75 -9.80 -24.06
N ASP A 122 -2.54 -8.93 -24.68
CA ASP A 122 -3.29 -9.25 -25.89
C ASP A 122 -2.47 -8.88 -27.13
N ARG A 123 -1.80 -7.72 -27.10
CA ARG A 123 -1.01 -7.22 -28.23
C ARG A 123 0.11 -6.30 -27.79
N VAL A 124 1.28 -6.47 -28.39
CA VAL A 124 2.41 -5.53 -28.33
C VAL A 124 2.77 -5.12 -29.75
N SER A 125 2.92 -3.82 -30.00
CA SER A 125 3.27 -3.28 -31.31
C SER A 125 4.25 -2.11 -31.20
N LYS A 126 5.10 -1.90 -32.21
CA LYS A 126 6.06 -0.80 -32.24
C LYS A 126 5.93 0.00 -33.54
N THR A 127 5.87 1.33 -33.42
CA THR A 127 5.87 2.25 -34.58
C THR A 127 6.75 3.45 -34.27
N LYS A 128 7.77 3.70 -35.10
CA LYS A 128 8.68 4.88 -34.98
C LYS A 128 9.24 5.08 -33.55
N GLY A 129 9.70 4.02 -32.91
CA GLY A 129 10.29 4.07 -31.56
C GLY A 129 9.27 4.02 -30.40
N ALA A 130 7.97 4.19 -30.66
CA ALA A 130 6.94 4.04 -29.64
C ALA A 130 6.39 2.62 -29.60
N TYR A 131 6.37 2.01 -28.42
CA TYR A 131 5.67 0.75 -28.13
C TYR A 131 4.26 1.02 -27.65
N LYS A 132 3.30 0.26 -28.17
CA LYS A 132 1.91 0.24 -27.70
C LYS A 132 1.58 -1.17 -27.23
N CYS A 133 1.19 -1.28 -25.96
CA CYS A 133 0.88 -2.52 -25.28
C CYS A 133 -0.60 -2.51 -24.86
N ALA A 134 -1.33 -3.54 -25.26
CA ALA A 134 -2.67 -3.85 -24.78
C ALA A 134 -2.55 -5.01 -23.78
N LEU A 135 -2.79 -4.73 -22.50
CA LEU A 135 -2.64 -5.66 -21.39
C LEU A 135 -4.01 -5.94 -20.74
N ARG A 136 -4.15 -7.08 -20.07
CA ARG A 136 -5.38 -7.50 -19.38
C ARG A 136 -5.09 -8.31 -18.12
N ASN A 137 -6.08 -8.40 -17.23
CA ASN A 137 -6.02 -9.09 -15.93
C ASN A 137 -4.74 -8.72 -15.16
N ALA A 138 -4.56 -7.43 -14.95
CA ALA A 138 -3.33 -6.89 -14.42
C ALA A 138 -3.44 -6.62 -12.91
N VAL A 139 -2.39 -6.96 -12.18
CA VAL A 139 -2.12 -6.52 -10.82
C VAL A 139 -0.87 -5.64 -10.86
N LEU A 140 -1.02 -4.38 -10.48
CA LEU A 140 0.04 -3.39 -10.42
C LEU A 140 0.33 -3.09 -8.95
N THR A 141 1.60 -3.19 -8.54
CA THR A 141 2.07 -2.77 -7.23
C THR A 141 2.97 -1.56 -7.39
N VAL A 142 2.61 -0.44 -6.75
CA VAL A 142 3.40 0.79 -6.71
C VAL A 142 3.43 1.31 -5.28
N ASP A 143 4.62 1.55 -4.74
CA ASP A 143 4.83 2.09 -3.38
C ASP A 143 4.04 1.31 -2.31
N ARG A 144 4.14 -0.03 -2.37
CA ARG A 144 3.39 -1.02 -1.54
C ARG A 144 1.87 -1.05 -1.74
N LYS A 145 1.30 -0.20 -2.60
CA LYS A 145 -0.13 -0.18 -2.91
C LYS A 145 -0.43 -1.05 -4.12
N SER A 146 -1.54 -1.79 -4.09
CA SER A 146 -1.95 -2.67 -5.18
C SER A 146 -3.19 -2.15 -5.92
N TYR A 147 -3.19 -2.36 -7.23
CA TYR A 147 -4.24 -1.95 -8.14
C TYR A 147 -4.56 -3.08 -9.11
N VAL A 148 -5.83 -3.41 -9.28
CA VAL A 148 -6.28 -4.42 -10.24
C VAL A 148 -6.97 -3.76 -11.43
N PHE A 149 -6.59 -4.18 -12.65
CA PHE A 149 -7.16 -3.68 -13.89
C PHE A 149 -7.60 -4.82 -14.80
N SER A 150 -8.83 -4.74 -15.32
CA SER A 150 -9.28 -5.69 -16.35
C SER A 150 -8.55 -5.49 -17.68
N LYS A 151 -8.24 -4.24 -18.04
CA LYS A 151 -7.54 -3.85 -19.27
C LYS A 151 -6.66 -2.62 -19.03
N ILE A 152 -5.48 -2.58 -19.63
CA ILE A 152 -4.56 -1.43 -19.64
C ILE A 152 -4.12 -1.16 -21.08
N GLN A 153 -4.08 0.11 -21.47
CA GLN A 153 -3.42 0.57 -22.70
C GLN A 153 -2.19 1.37 -22.30
N ALA A 154 -1.01 0.88 -22.65
CA ALA A 154 0.26 1.54 -22.33
C ALA A 154 0.97 1.97 -23.62
N GLU A 155 1.49 3.20 -23.62
CA GLU A 155 2.37 3.72 -24.67
C GLU A 155 3.72 4.06 -24.04
N LEU A 156 4.78 3.39 -24.51
CA LEU A 156 6.14 3.55 -24.01
C LEU A 156 7.02 4.11 -25.12
N LYS A 157 7.83 5.11 -24.79
CA LYS A 157 8.88 5.60 -25.67
C LYS A 157 10.22 5.21 -25.09
N TRP A 158 11.10 4.77 -25.96
CA TRP A 158 12.49 4.48 -25.66
C TRP A 158 13.35 5.43 -26.46
#